data_AF-Q4QDF5-F1
#
_entry.id   AF-Q4QDF5-F1
#
_cell.length_a   1.000
_cell.length_b   1.000
_cell.length_c   1.000
_cell.angle_alpha   90.00
_cell.angle_beta   90.00
_cell.angle_gamma   90.00
#
_symmetry.space_group_name_H-M   'P 1'
#
loop_
_entity.id
_entity.type
_entity.pdbx_description
1 polymer ?
#
loop_
_entity_poly.entity_id
_entity_poly.type
_entity_poly.pdbx_seq_one_letter_code
_entity_poly.pdbx_strand_id
1 'polypeptide(L)'
;MSKSRRDVNKVQIGYHRAENTETVSSPHTYAYSSGKSAPSTTKPDRPTVSNIRIASAVAGLPPSRFAANASVKREKNDEESESPTAAASSVSSSLLHGAASEARTTVDGFPWSTRRVERMSFEMQNVSPPIANLLRRVLTTEVPTLAFDRVLIEENDSPVLDELLSHRLGLVPVAGPVMKMHYITESNQASFSNLDPSRVLLFELDATGAKDAAVTPVYSGQLQWVPLPGQDKTAGAVAVACQAGREECAGAAGATDHSADEDDDAVFLVHPDILLTKLGPGQRIKLKAIAVKGFGAVHAKWSPVSACYYEMKTSVELCERLTGSAAEALIKSCPAGVFGYEGGQRGAAATVVAPEKCTLCRECLRSEDKGAEAAANKGDRVRVQKDKTHVLFHIESVGQLHPAQILRFGLRLFAERCRALAEMVQSTEVHVVDASAKSLEL
;
A
#
# COMPACT_ATOMS: atom_id res chain seq x y z
N MET A 1 -30.20 57.62 -86.93
CA MET A 1 -30.24 57.40 -85.46
C MET A 1 -30.73 55.98 -85.20
N SER A 2 -29.82 55.02 -84.98
CA SER A 2 -30.18 53.70 -84.44
C SER A 2 -29.13 53.26 -83.43
N LYS A 3 -29.63 52.66 -82.36
CA LYS A 3 -29.00 52.57 -81.03
C LYS A 3 -27.93 51.48 -80.99
N SER A 4 -26.74 51.83 -80.48
CA SER A 4 -25.78 50.87 -79.94
C SER A 4 -26.40 50.19 -78.70
N ARG A 5 -26.74 48.90 -78.83
CA ARG A 5 -26.97 48.01 -77.69
C ARG A 5 -25.61 47.46 -77.28
N ARG A 6 -25.18 47.77 -76.06
CA ARG A 6 -24.01 47.16 -75.42
C ARG A 6 -24.35 45.69 -75.14
N ASP A 7 -23.56 44.77 -75.67
CA ASP A 7 -23.57 43.38 -75.22
C ASP A 7 -23.05 43.33 -73.78
N VAL A 8 -23.90 42.83 -72.88
CA VAL A 8 -23.54 42.55 -71.50
C VAL A 8 -22.74 41.25 -71.52
N ASN A 9 -21.42 41.33 -71.36
CA ASN A 9 -20.59 40.16 -71.08
C ASN A 9 -21.11 39.50 -69.80
N LYS A 10 -21.78 38.35 -69.94
CA LYS A 10 -22.11 37.47 -68.82
C LYS A 10 -20.78 37.00 -68.22
N VAL A 11 -20.51 37.40 -66.98
CA VAL A 11 -19.43 36.79 -66.18
C VAL A 11 -19.79 35.33 -65.99
N GLN A 12 -19.06 34.44 -66.65
CA GLN A 12 -19.17 33.01 -66.42
C GLN A 12 -18.45 32.71 -65.10
N ILE A 13 -19.21 32.57 -64.01
CA ILE A 13 -18.67 32.08 -62.73
C ILE A 13 -18.38 30.59 -62.95
N GLY A 14 -17.12 30.28 -63.24
CA GLY A 14 -16.65 28.90 -63.28
C GLY A 14 -16.75 28.31 -61.88
N TYR A 15 -17.69 27.39 -61.67
CA TYR A 15 -17.60 26.45 -60.55
C TYR A 15 -16.42 25.52 -60.86
N HIS A 16 -15.22 25.91 -60.47
CA HIS A 16 -14.15 24.95 -60.24
C HIS A 16 -14.58 24.14 -59.01
N ARG A 17 -15.29 23.04 -59.26
CA ARG A 17 -15.52 22.01 -58.24
C ARG A 17 -14.12 21.55 -57.85
N ALA A 18 -13.70 21.86 -56.62
CA ALA A 18 -12.46 21.35 -56.10
C ALA A 18 -12.62 19.83 -55.95
N GLU A 19 -12.18 19.09 -56.96
CA GLU A 19 -12.09 17.64 -56.88
C GLU A 19 -10.94 17.34 -55.91
N ASN A 20 -11.30 16.86 -54.72
CA ASN A 20 -10.41 16.41 -53.65
C ASN A 20 -9.68 17.53 -52.87
N THR A 21 -10.42 18.43 -52.21
CA THR A 21 -9.88 19.21 -51.09
C THR A 21 -9.96 18.41 -49.79
N GLU A 22 -8.82 17.90 -49.32
CA GLU A 22 -8.69 17.41 -47.95
C GLU A 22 -8.74 18.62 -47.00
N THR A 23 -9.76 18.67 -46.15
CA THR A 23 -9.87 19.65 -45.07
C THR A 23 -9.83 18.93 -43.73
N VAL A 24 -9.12 19.51 -42.76
CA VAL A 24 -9.04 18.95 -41.40
C VAL A 24 -9.98 19.74 -40.51
N SER A 25 -10.78 19.06 -39.68
CA SER A 25 -11.80 19.66 -38.81
C SER A 25 -11.27 20.55 -37.68
N SER A 26 -9.94 20.68 -37.54
CA SER A 26 -9.30 21.44 -36.46
C SER A 26 -8.03 22.14 -36.97
N PRO A 27 -8.16 23.36 -37.53
CA PRO A 27 -7.05 24.08 -38.17
C PRO A 27 -5.92 24.52 -37.22
N HIS A 28 -6.19 24.58 -35.90
CA HIS A 28 -5.27 25.16 -34.92
C HIS A 28 -4.40 24.14 -34.16
N THR A 29 -4.61 22.84 -34.32
CA THR A 29 -3.85 21.81 -33.57
C THR A 29 -2.62 21.33 -34.32
N TYR A 30 -2.53 21.56 -35.62
CA TYR A 30 -1.42 21.13 -36.46
C TYR A 30 -0.71 22.34 -37.05
N ALA A 31 0.30 22.84 -36.34
CA ALA A 31 1.20 23.83 -36.91
C ALA A 31 1.83 23.25 -38.18
N TYR A 32 1.55 23.89 -39.32
CA TYR A 32 2.19 23.62 -40.60
C TYR A 32 3.69 23.92 -40.50
N SER A 33 4.46 22.98 -39.97
CA SER A 33 5.90 22.88 -40.23
C SER A 33 6.12 21.65 -41.09
N SER A 34 6.29 21.89 -42.39
CA SER A 34 6.98 21.03 -43.37
C SER A 34 7.11 19.54 -43.00
N GLY A 35 6.19 18.71 -43.50
CA GLY A 35 6.47 17.29 -43.77
C GLY A 35 6.27 16.28 -42.64
N LYS A 36 5.65 16.64 -41.50
CA LYS A 36 5.27 15.63 -40.49
C LYS A 36 3.85 15.11 -40.75
N SER A 37 3.73 13.79 -40.92
CA SER A 37 2.45 13.07 -41.01
C SER A 37 1.51 13.47 -39.87
N ALA A 38 0.20 13.50 -40.12
CA ALA A 38 -0.81 13.60 -39.07
C ALA A 38 -0.45 12.62 -37.93
N PRO A 39 -0.52 13.04 -36.65
CA PRO A 39 -0.26 12.10 -35.57
C PRO A 39 -1.24 10.95 -35.71
N SER A 40 -0.69 9.74 -35.71
CA SER A 40 -1.48 8.52 -35.65
C SER A 40 -2.50 8.66 -34.53
N THR A 41 -3.73 8.21 -34.77
CA THR A 41 -4.76 7.94 -33.75
C THR A 41 -4.25 6.84 -32.82
N THR A 42 -3.15 7.14 -32.14
CA THR A 42 -2.43 6.26 -31.26
C THR A 42 -3.35 5.95 -30.11
N LYS A 43 -3.40 4.66 -29.75
CA LYS A 43 -4.08 4.24 -28.52
C LYS A 43 -3.54 5.11 -27.38
N PRO A 44 -4.40 5.65 -26.49
CA PRO A 44 -3.92 6.39 -25.35
C PRO A 44 -2.90 5.54 -24.60
N ASP A 45 -1.80 6.18 -24.19
CA ASP A 45 -0.71 5.52 -23.50
C ASP A 45 -1.26 4.76 -22.30
N ARG A 46 -1.01 3.45 -22.28
CA ARG A 46 -1.47 2.60 -21.20
C ARG A 46 -0.56 2.81 -19.99
N PRO A 47 -1.13 2.86 -18.77
CA PRO A 47 -0.32 2.91 -17.57
C PRO A 47 0.52 1.64 -17.48
N THR A 48 1.80 1.79 -17.16
CA THR A 48 2.71 0.65 -16.99
C THR A 48 3.25 0.62 -15.57
N VAL A 49 3.32 -0.57 -14.99
CA VAL A 49 3.90 -0.82 -13.66
C VAL A 49 5.23 -1.51 -13.85
N SER A 50 6.27 -1.01 -13.18
CA SER A 50 7.64 -1.54 -13.25
C SER A 50 8.31 -1.48 -11.88
N ASN A 51 9.46 -2.15 -11.74
CA ASN A 51 10.31 -2.07 -10.55
C ASN A 51 9.61 -2.41 -9.23
N ILE A 52 8.76 -3.45 -9.22
CA ILE A 52 8.16 -3.96 -7.98
C ILE A 52 9.27 -4.51 -7.08
N ARG A 53 9.46 -3.86 -5.94
CA ARG A 53 10.38 -4.26 -4.87
C ARG A 53 9.58 -4.49 -3.60
N ILE A 54 9.80 -5.64 -2.97
CA ILE A 54 9.20 -5.96 -1.67
C ILE A 54 10.34 -6.04 -0.67
N ALA A 55 10.30 -5.16 0.32
CA ALA A 55 11.23 -5.13 1.43
C ALA A 55 10.49 -5.58 2.69
N SER A 56 10.94 -6.69 3.26
CA SER A 56 10.45 -7.17 4.56
C SER A 56 11.23 -6.49 5.68
N ALA A 57 10.54 -5.96 6.70
CA ALA A 57 11.16 -5.21 7.80
C ALA A 57 12.14 -6.05 8.66
N VAL A 58 12.23 -7.36 8.44
CA VAL A 58 13.06 -8.33 9.19
C VAL A 58 14.22 -8.89 8.34
N ALA A 59 14.45 -8.40 7.11
CA ALA A 59 15.64 -8.76 6.33
C ALA A 59 16.92 -8.25 7.05
N GLY A 60 17.45 -9.04 8.00
CA GLY A 60 18.64 -8.72 8.81
C GLY A 60 18.47 -8.76 10.33
N LEU A 61 17.30 -9.10 10.89
CA LEU A 61 17.11 -9.27 12.34
C LEU A 61 17.22 -10.77 12.73
N PRO A 62 17.94 -11.11 13.81
CA PRO A 62 18.16 -12.51 14.17
C PRO A 62 16.84 -13.20 14.58
N PRO A 63 16.60 -14.45 14.14
CA PRO A 63 15.37 -15.20 14.44
C PRO A 63 15.16 -15.48 15.94
N SER A 64 16.19 -15.26 16.78
CA SER A 64 16.14 -15.49 18.23
C SER A 64 15.15 -14.61 18.99
N ARG A 65 14.71 -13.47 18.44
CA ARG A 65 13.68 -12.63 19.10
C ARG A 65 12.28 -13.24 19.08
N PHE A 66 12.00 -14.18 18.18
CA PHE A 66 10.66 -14.74 18.01
C PHE A 66 10.46 -16.09 18.73
N ALA A 67 11.54 -16.70 19.24
CA ALA A 67 11.50 -17.97 19.98
C ALA A 67 11.58 -17.81 21.52
N ALA A 68 11.71 -16.57 22.03
CA ALA A 68 12.12 -16.33 23.42
C ALA A 68 11.00 -16.44 24.49
N ASN A 69 9.80 -16.89 24.15
CA ASN A 69 8.72 -17.10 25.14
C ASN A 69 8.54 -18.56 25.57
N ALA A 70 9.52 -19.42 25.31
CA ALA A 70 9.51 -20.82 25.75
C ALA A 70 10.80 -21.23 26.48
N SER A 71 11.29 -20.43 27.42
CA SER A 71 12.08 -20.94 28.56
C SER A 71 12.48 -19.79 29.49
N VAL A 72 11.79 -19.67 30.64
CA VAL A 72 12.36 -19.03 31.82
C VAL A 72 13.48 -19.94 32.32
N LYS A 73 14.74 -19.64 31.94
CA LYS A 73 15.91 -20.26 32.58
C LYS A 73 16.26 -19.45 33.82
N ARG A 74 16.15 -20.12 34.97
CA ARG A 74 16.74 -19.71 36.25
C ARG A 74 18.22 -19.36 36.04
N GLU A 75 18.59 -18.16 36.46
CA GLU A 75 19.99 -17.74 36.60
C GLU A 75 20.71 -18.68 37.58
N LYS A 76 21.90 -19.14 37.18
CA LYS A 76 22.88 -19.73 38.10
C LYS A 76 24.25 -19.18 37.73
N ASN A 77 24.87 -18.59 38.74
CA ASN A 77 26.12 -17.82 38.83
C ASN A 77 27.25 -18.14 37.85
N ASP A 78 27.91 -17.04 37.48
CA ASP A 78 29.20 -16.92 36.82
C ASP A 78 30.36 -17.46 37.67
N GLU A 79 31.32 -18.13 37.02
CA GLU A 79 32.74 -18.12 37.37
C GLU A 79 33.58 -18.09 36.08
N GLU A 80 34.61 -17.23 36.11
CA GLU A 80 35.52 -16.86 35.02
C GLU A 80 36.49 -17.98 34.62
N SER A 81 36.93 -17.99 33.35
CA SER A 81 38.36 -18.16 32.99
C SER A 81 38.59 -18.03 31.48
N GLU A 82 39.82 -17.66 31.16
CA GLU A 82 40.30 -16.95 29.98
C GLU A 82 40.58 -17.82 28.73
N SER A 83 40.65 -17.14 27.58
CA SER A 83 41.20 -17.55 26.26
C SER A 83 42.69 -17.98 26.34
N PRO A 84 43.42 -18.47 25.28
CA PRO A 84 43.24 -18.22 23.82
C PRO A 84 43.68 -19.35 22.84
N THR A 85 43.47 -19.13 21.53
CA THR A 85 44.46 -19.17 20.42
C THR A 85 43.86 -19.55 19.06
N ALA A 86 44.47 -18.98 18.02
CA ALA A 86 44.03 -18.92 16.64
C ALA A 86 44.40 -20.16 15.79
N ALA A 87 43.56 -20.48 14.80
CA ALA A 87 43.98 -21.11 13.55
C ALA A 87 42.97 -20.81 12.43
N ALA A 88 43.46 -20.21 11.35
CA ALA A 88 42.75 -20.07 10.09
C ALA A 88 42.76 -21.41 9.35
N SER A 89 41.61 -21.84 8.83
CA SER A 89 41.57 -22.73 7.66
C SER A 89 40.26 -22.58 6.91
N SER A 90 40.39 -22.23 5.64
CA SER A 90 39.39 -22.23 4.58
C SER A 90 38.67 -23.57 4.43
N VAL A 91 37.34 -23.59 4.48
CA VAL A 91 36.55 -24.59 3.76
C VAL A 91 35.16 -24.07 3.38
N SER A 92 34.93 -24.13 2.07
CA SER A 92 33.71 -24.14 1.26
C SER A 92 32.34 -23.87 1.88
N SER A 93 31.63 -22.97 1.21
CA SER A 93 30.19 -22.77 1.22
C SER A 93 29.40 -24.08 1.11
N SER A 94 28.69 -24.44 2.17
CA SER A 94 27.58 -25.38 2.12
C SER A 94 26.42 -24.82 2.92
N LEU A 95 25.37 -24.47 2.18
CA LEU A 95 24.07 -23.99 2.63
C LEU A 95 23.46 -24.97 3.65
N LEU A 96 23.48 -24.61 4.93
CA LEU A 96 22.64 -25.25 5.94
C LEU A 96 21.23 -24.69 5.82
N HIS A 97 20.39 -25.43 5.09
CA HIS A 97 18.94 -25.27 5.08
C HIS A 97 18.40 -25.66 6.46
N GLY A 98 18.34 -24.69 7.38
CA GLY A 98 17.52 -24.78 8.58
C GLY A 98 16.07 -24.52 8.19
N ALA A 99 15.23 -25.54 8.33
CA ALA A 99 13.82 -25.55 7.95
C ALA A 99 13.03 -24.39 8.61
N ALA A 100 12.86 -23.31 7.86
CA ALA A 100 11.72 -22.41 8.04
C ALA A 100 10.48 -23.19 7.60
N SER A 101 9.50 -23.35 8.49
CA SER A 101 8.16 -23.84 8.16
C SER A 101 7.72 -23.23 6.82
N GLU A 102 7.44 -24.09 5.84
CA GLU A 102 7.08 -23.71 4.48
C GLU A 102 5.84 -22.80 4.50
N ALA A 103 6.06 -21.48 4.52
CA ALA A 103 5.01 -20.50 4.38
C ALA A 103 4.54 -20.54 2.92
N ARG A 104 3.49 -21.32 2.68
CA ARG A 104 2.90 -21.57 1.37
C ARG A 104 2.48 -20.28 0.70
N THR A 105 2.60 -20.31 -0.61
CA THR A 105 2.58 -19.14 -1.47
C THR A 105 1.33 -19.10 -2.33
N THR A 106 0.74 -17.92 -2.51
CA THR A 106 -0.26 -17.58 -3.54
C THR A 106 0.20 -17.99 -4.94
N VAL A 107 -0.70 -17.90 -5.92
CA VAL A 107 -0.42 -18.08 -7.37
C VAL A 107 0.87 -17.39 -7.85
N ASP A 108 1.29 -16.32 -7.16
CA ASP A 108 2.45 -15.50 -7.47
C ASP A 108 3.68 -15.76 -6.58
N GLY A 109 3.66 -16.74 -5.67
CA GLY A 109 4.81 -17.05 -4.80
C GLY A 109 4.84 -16.31 -3.45
N PHE A 110 3.75 -15.65 -3.01
CA PHE A 110 3.73 -14.87 -1.75
C PHE A 110 2.75 -15.41 -0.69
N PRO A 111 3.09 -15.41 0.61
CA PRO A 111 2.15 -15.81 1.66
C PRO A 111 0.95 -14.85 1.73
N TRP A 112 -0.21 -15.34 2.15
CA TRP A 112 -1.44 -14.54 2.21
C TRP A 112 -1.42 -13.48 3.32
N SER A 113 -0.90 -13.87 4.48
CA SER A 113 -0.66 -12.96 5.60
C SER A 113 0.82 -12.98 5.94
N THR A 114 1.36 -11.83 6.32
CA THR A 114 2.80 -11.68 6.53
C THR A 114 3.21 -11.86 7.99
N ARG A 115 2.24 -11.88 8.92
CA ARG A 115 2.47 -11.90 10.39
C ARG A 115 3.40 -10.76 10.87
N ARG A 116 3.66 -9.78 10.00
CA ARG A 116 4.68 -8.74 10.17
C ARG A 116 4.42 -7.57 9.25
N VAL A 117 5.02 -6.43 9.57
CA VAL A 117 5.00 -5.24 8.72
C VAL A 117 5.91 -5.46 7.51
N GLU A 118 5.35 -5.30 6.32
CA GLU A 118 6.08 -5.41 5.06
C GLU A 118 5.82 -4.21 4.17
N ARG A 119 6.85 -3.78 3.45
CA ARG A 119 6.79 -2.65 2.53
C ARG A 119 6.96 -3.12 1.10
N MET A 120 6.05 -2.72 0.23
CA MET A 120 6.16 -2.87 -1.21
C MET A 120 6.30 -1.49 -1.85
N SER A 121 7.24 -1.35 -2.77
CA SER A 121 7.42 -0.15 -3.58
C SER A 121 7.42 -0.50 -5.06
N PHE A 122 6.77 0.28 -5.90
CA PHE A 122 6.76 0.07 -7.35
C PHE A 122 6.63 1.40 -8.10
N GLU A 123 7.15 1.43 -9.32
CA GLU A 123 7.05 2.58 -10.20
C GLU A 123 5.87 2.42 -11.15
N MET A 124 5.10 3.49 -11.33
CA MET A 124 3.98 3.56 -12.24
C MET A 124 4.17 4.74 -13.20
N GLN A 125 4.21 4.42 -14.49
CA GLN A 125 4.47 5.37 -15.57
C GLN A 125 3.18 5.62 -16.36
N ASN A 126 3.08 6.79 -16.98
CA ASN A 126 1.93 7.24 -17.76
C ASN A 126 0.61 7.25 -16.96
N VAL A 127 0.67 7.66 -15.69
CA VAL A 127 -0.52 7.80 -14.84
C VAL A 127 -0.77 9.24 -14.46
N SER A 128 -2.03 9.66 -14.53
CA SER A 128 -2.44 10.99 -14.06
C SER A 128 -2.50 11.03 -12.52
N PRO A 129 -2.13 12.17 -11.88
CA PRO A 129 -2.20 12.31 -10.43
C PRO A 129 -3.56 11.97 -9.78
N PRO A 130 -4.72 12.27 -10.41
CA PRO A 130 -6.01 11.86 -9.86
C PRO A 130 -6.17 10.33 -9.74
N ILE A 131 -5.71 9.57 -10.75
CA ILE A 131 -5.79 8.10 -10.74
C ILE A 131 -4.86 7.52 -9.67
N ALA A 132 -3.64 8.06 -9.55
CA ALA A 132 -2.71 7.67 -8.48
C ALA A 132 -3.32 7.95 -7.08
N ASN A 133 -3.89 9.13 -6.86
CA ASN A 133 -4.52 9.45 -5.59
C ASN A 133 -5.76 8.59 -5.31
N LEU A 134 -6.53 8.25 -6.35
CA LEU A 134 -7.65 7.32 -6.23
C LEU A 134 -7.19 5.95 -5.77
N LEU A 135 -6.15 5.38 -6.40
CA LEU A 135 -5.56 4.11 -5.99
C LEU A 135 -5.13 4.16 -4.52
N ARG A 136 -4.39 5.20 -4.11
CA ARG A 136 -3.99 5.41 -2.71
C ARG A 136 -5.19 5.40 -1.75
N ARG A 137 -6.28 6.06 -2.12
CA ARG A 137 -7.51 6.09 -1.31
C ARG A 137 -8.15 4.71 -1.21
N VAL A 138 -8.37 4.03 -2.34
CA VAL A 138 -8.99 2.69 -2.38
C VAL A 138 -8.21 1.71 -1.49
N LEU A 139 -6.87 1.70 -1.61
CA LEU A 139 -6.01 0.82 -0.81
C LEU A 139 -6.07 1.09 0.69
N THR A 140 -6.32 2.34 1.10
CA THR A 140 -6.37 2.73 2.51
C THR A 140 -7.77 2.55 3.10
N THR A 141 -8.82 2.86 2.34
CA THR A 141 -10.17 3.02 2.90
C THR A 141 -11.15 1.91 2.53
N GLU A 142 -10.92 1.19 1.42
CA GLU A 142 -11.94 0.29 0.87
C GLU A 142 -11.56 -1.19 0.91
N VAL A 143 -10.26 -1.49 0.97
CA VAL A 143 -9.81 -2.88 1.15
C VAL A 143 -10.26 -3.35 2.54
N PRO A 144 -11.06 -4.42 2.64
CA PRO A 144 -11.62 -4.85 3.90
C PRO A 144 -10.60 -5.63 4.73
N THR A 145 -10.76 -5.57 6.05
CA THR A 145 -9.99 -6.35 7.03
C THR A 145 -10.87 -6.78 8.20
N LEU A 146 -10.32 -7.57 9.12
CA LEU A 146 -10.96 -7.95 10.38
C LEU A 146 -10.42 -7.08 11.51
N ALA A 147 -11.30 -6.58 12.36
CA ALA A 147 -10.91 -5.86 13.58
C ALA A 147 -11.92 -6.13 14.70
N PHE A 148 -11.47 -5.97 15.95
CA PHE A 148 -12.34 -6.07 17.10
C PHE A 148 -13.33 -4.90 17.15
N ASP A 149 -14.61 -5.21 17.33
CA ASP A 149 -15.68 -4.22 17.32
C ASP A 149 -16.51 -4.23 18.60
N ARG A 150 -16.95 -5.42 19.04
CA ARG A 150 -17.70 -5.57 20.29
C ARG A 150 -16.86 -6.29 21.33
N VAL A 151 -16.78 -5.71 22.53
CA VAL A 151 -16.07 -6.29 23.67
C VAL A 151 -17.07 -6.42 24.83
N LEU A 152 -17.15 -7.60 25.41
CA LEU A 152 -17.90 -7.92 26.62
C LEU A 152 -16.89 -8.11 27.74
N ILE A 153 -16.87 -7.19 28.70
CA ILE A 153 -16.03 -7.28 29.89
C ILE A 153 -16.87 -7.97 30.97
N GLU A 154 -16.41 -9.14 31.42
CA GLU A 154 -17.03 -9.87 32.53
C GLU A 154 -16.46 -9.41 33.88
N GLU A 155 -15.15 -9.15 33.93
CA GLU A 155 -14.42 -8.71 35.12
C GLU A 155 -13.25 -7.81 34.68
N ASN A 156 -13.12 -6.61 35.28
CA ASN A 156 -11.97 -5.74 35.08
C ASN A 156 -11.62 -5.01 36.38
N ASP A 157 -10.65 -5.56 37.12
CA ASP A 157 -10.06 -4.92 38.31
C ASP A 157 -8.79 -4.13 37.98
N SER A 158 -8.49 -3.92 36.70
CA SER A 158 -7.28 -3.26 36.27
C SER A 158 -7.37 -1.74 36.42
N PRO A 159 -6.23 -1.03 36.45
CA PRO A 159 -6.23 0.43 36.49
C PRO A 159 -6.70 1.09 35.19
N VAL A 160 -6.89 0.32 34.11
CA VAL A 160 -7.34 0.83 32.81
C VAL A 160 -8.85 0.73 32.73
N LEU A 161 -9.49 1.86 32.42
CA LEU A 161 -10.94 1.95 32.21
C LEU A 161 -11.40 1.05 31.06
N ASP A 162 -12.63 0.55 31.18
CA ASP A 162 -13.26 -0.38 30.24
C ASP A 162 -13.27 0.14 28.80
N GLU A 163 -13.62 1.42 28.60
CA GLU A 163 -13.70 2.05 27.29
C GLU A 163 -12.31 2.19 26.66
N LEU A 164 -11.31 2.51 27.48
CA LEU A 164 -9.93 2.64 27.02
C LEU A 164 -9.35 1.28 26.66
N LEU A 165 -9.61 0.24 27.46
CA LEU A 165 -9.22 -1.13 27.16
C LEU A 165 -9.87 -1.62 25.87
N SER A 166 -11.18 -1.38 25.71
CA SER A 166 -11.94 -1.73 24.51
C SER A 166 -11.42 -1.02 23.26
N HIS A 167 -11.10 0.27 23.37
CA HIS A 167 -10.50 1.03 22.27
C HIS A 167 -9.12 0.48 21.87
N ARG A 168 -8.28 0.12 22.84
CA ARG A 168 -6.97 -0.51 22.57
C ARG A 168 -7.11 -1.86 21.89
N LEU A 169 -8.02 -2.70 22.37
CA LEU A 169 -8.34 -3.99 21.75
C LEU A 169 -8.81 -3.80 20.30
N GLY A 170 -9.66 -2.80 20.05
CA GLY A 170 -10.14 -2.45 18.70
C GLY A 170 -9.03 -2.20 17.68
N LEU A 171 -7.85 -1.73 18.12
CA LEU A 171 -6.70 -1.42 17.27
C LEU A 171 -5.73 -2.59 17.10
N VAL A 172 -5.95 -3.73 17.77
CA VAL A 172 -5.11 -4.92 17.59
C VAL A 172 -5.44 -5.58 16.24
N PRO A 173 -4.47 -5.72 15.33
CA PRO A 173 -4.70 -6.32 14.01
C PRO A 173 -4.91 -7.83 14.11
N VAL A 174 -6.03 -8.30 13.58
CA VAL A 174 -6.42 -9.72 13.51
C VAL A 174 -6.33 -10.20 12.07
N ALA A 175 -5.61 -11.29 11.83
CA ALA A 175 -5.62 -12.00 10.55
C ALA A 175 -6.67 -13.11 10.57
N GLY A 176 -7.29 -13.35 9.41
CA GLY A 176 -8.31 -14.37 9.21
C GLY A 176 -8.91 -14.29 7.80
N PRO A 177 -9.90 -15.15 7.48
CA PRO A 177 -10.47 -15.27 6.14
C PRO A 177 -11.42 -14.10 5.81
N VAL A 178 -10.86 -12.93 5.52
CA VAL A 178 -11.64 -11.71 5.24
C VAL A 178 -12.56 -11.90 4.04
N MET A 179 -12.12 -12.64 3.01
CA MET A 179 -12.87 -12.77 1.76
C MET A 179 -14.08 -13.70 1.90
N LYS A 180 -13.98 -14.75 2.72
CA LYS A 180 -15.07 -15.71 2.97
C LYS A 180 -16.14 -15.17 3.92
N MET A 181 -15.78 -14.18 4.77
CA MET A 181 -16.72 -13.60 5.72
C MET A 181 -17.66 -12.57 5.11
N HIS A 182 -18.91 -12.56 5.60
CA HIS A 182 -19.93 -11.60 5.22
C HIS A 182 -19.91 -10.35 6.09
N TYR A 183 -20.37 -9.22 5.53
CA TYR A 183 -20.56 -7.99 6.28
C TYR A 183 -21.77 -8.11 7.23
N ILE A 184 -21.68 -7.41 8.35
CA ILE A 184 -22.80 -7.21 9.27
C ILE A 184 -23.73 -6.15 8.68
N THR A 185 -25.02 -6.47 8.59
CA THR A 185 -26.07 -5.54 8.13
C THR A 185 -26.93 -5.09 9.32
N GLU A 186 -27.67 -4.00 9.18
CA GLU A 186 -28.58 -3.50 10.23
C GLU A 186 -29.60 -4.57 10.67
N SER A 187 -30.03 -5.41 9.73
CA SER A 187 -30.93 -6.55 9.97
C SER A 187 -30.28 -7.70 10.75
N ASN A 188 -28.94 -7.77 10.78
CA ASN A 188 -28.19 -8.89 11.34
C ASN A 188 -27.06 -8.39 12.23
N GLN A 189 -27.40 -7.64 13.28
CA GLN A 189 -26.39 -7.18 14.24
C GLN A 189 -25.76 -8.37 14.97
N ALA A 190 -24.43 -8.45 14.95
CA ALA A 190 -23.72 -9.46 15.71
C ALA A 190 -23.68 -9.13 17.20
N SER A 191 -24.39 -9.86 18.04
CA SER A 191 -24.33 -9.70 19.51
C SER A 191 -23.74 -10.94 20.15
N PHE A 192 -23.29 -10.84 21.41
CA PHE A 192 -22.84 -12.00 22.18
C PHE A 192 -23.94 -13.06 22.40
N SER A 193 -25.20 -12.69 22.22
CA SER A 193 -26.35 -13.60 22.27
C SER A 193 -26.67 -14.26 20.92
N ASN A 194 -26.22 -13.69 19.81
CA ASN A 194 -26.47 -14.18 18.46
C ASN A 194 -25.17 -14.11 17.64
N LEU A 195 -24.36 -15.17 17.79
CA LEU A 195 -23.08 -15.32 17.13
C LEU A 195 -23.27 -16.09 15.81
N ASP A 196 -23.06 -15.41 14.69
CA ASP A 196 -23.12 -16.01 13.35
C ASP A 196 -21.71 -16.39 12.86
N PRO A 197 -21.39 -17.69 12.74
CA PRO A 197 -20.07 -18.16 12.32
C PRO A 197 -19.60 -17.64 10.96
N SER A 198 -20.51 -17.19 10.09
CA SER A 198 -20.15 -16.65 8.77
C SER A 198 -19.73 -15.17 8.80
N ARG A 199 -19.94 -14.49 9.93
CA ARG A 199 -19.75 -13.03 10.08
C ARG A 199 -18.78 -12.65 11.18
N VAL A 200 -18.59 -13.49 12.19
CA VAL A 200 -17.82 -13.12 13.39
C VAL A 200 -16.77 -14.14 13.81
N LEU A 201 -15.72 -13.63 14.45
CA LEU A 201 -14.72 -14.42 15.17
C LEU A 201 -14.75 -14.05 16.66
N LEU A 202 -14.82 -15.04 17.53
CA LEU A 202 -14.84 -14.85 18.98
C LEU A 202 -13.45 -15.05 19.58
N PHE A 203 -13.02 -14.12 20.42
CA PHE A 203 -11.78 -14.21 21.18
C PHE A 203 -12.07 -14.05 22.67
N GLU A 204 -11.30 -14.74 23.50
CA GLU A 204 -11.39 -14.66 24.96
C GLU A 204 -10.03 -14.30 25.56
N LEU A 205 -10.05 -13.49 26.63
CA LEU A 205 -8.89 -13.14 27.43
C LEU A 205 -9.23 -13.36 28.90
N ASP A 206 -8.45 -14.20 29.57
CA ASP A 206 -8.48 -14.37 31.02
C ASP A 206 -7.05 -14.24 31.55
N ALA A 207 -6.80 -13.16 32.29
CA ALA A 207 -5.49 -12.84 32.82
C ALA A 207 -5.61 -12.42 34.29
N THR A 208 -4.76 -13.00 35.14
CA THR A 208 -4.68 -12.67 36.57
C THR A 208 -3.27 -12.20 36.92
N GLY A 209 -3.16 -11.11 37.67
CA GLY A 209 -1.89 -10.59 38.16
C GLY A 209 -1.24 -11.54 39.16
N ALA A 210 0.00 -11.94 38.88
CA ALA A 210 0.76 -12.83 39.75
C ALA A 210 0.96 -12.19 41.13
N LYS A 211 0.77 -12.96 42.20
CA LYS A 211 0.93 -12.48 43.58
C LYS A 211 2.38 -12.12 43.92
N ASP A 212 3.33 -12.77 43.25
CA ASP A 212 4.76 -12.64 43.49
C ASP A 212 5.40 -11.50 42.68
N ALA A 213 4.65 -10.85 41.79
CA ALA A 213 5.16 -9.79 40.93
C ALA A 213 4.42 -8.48 41.19
N ALA A 214 5.16 -7.38 41.33
CA ALA A 214 4.56 -6.06 41.54
C ALA A 214 3.64 -5.64 40.37
N VAL A 215 3.98 -6.04 39.14
CA VAL A 215 3.21 -5.77 37.94
C VAL A 215 3.28 -6.93 36.97
N THR A 216 2.13 -7.41 36.50
CA THR A 216 1.99 -8.42 35.46
C THR A 216 1.53 -7.76 34.16
N PRO A 217 2.34 -7.71 33.10
CA PRO A 217 1.92 -7.18 31.80
C PRO A 217 0.98 -8.16 31.09
N VAL A 218 -0.10 -7.63 30.53
CA VAL A 218 -1.06 -8.36 29.70
C VAL A 218 -0.82 -7.97 28.25
N TYR A 219 -0.48 -8.95 27.41
CA TYR A 219 -0.17 -8.76 25.99
C TYR A 219 -1.30 -9.28 25.11
N SER A 220 -1.37 -8.80 23.88
CA SER A 220 -2.32 -9.24 22.86
C SER A 220 -2.24 -10.74 22.60
N GLY A 221 -1.06 -11.36 22.68
CA GLY A 221 -0.89 -12.80 22.49
C GLY A 221 -1.60 -13.69 23.51
N GLN A 222 -2.12 -13.13 24.61
CA GLN A 222 -2.94 -13.84 25.59
C GLN A 222 -4.42 -13.96 25.17
N LEU A 223 -4.85 -13.24 24.13
CA LEU A 223 -6.18 -13.40 23.52
C LEU A 223 -6.21 -14.70 22.73
N GLN A 224 -7.09 -15.61 23.13
CA GLN A 224 -7.27 -16.90 22.48
C GLN A 224 -8.48 -16.85 21.57
N TRP A 225 -8.32 -17.31 20.33
CA TRP A 225 -9.44 -17.51 19.43
C TRP A 225 -10.25 -18.74 19.87
N VAL A 226 -11.56 -18.55 20.02
CA VAL A 226 -12.51 -19.62 20.33
C VAL A 226 -13.36 -19.86 19.07
N PRO A 227 -13.15 -20.97 18.35
CA PRO A 227 -13.88 -21.25 17.12
C PRO A 227 -15.37 -21.47 17.43
N LEU A 228 -16.23 -20.88 16.60
CA LEU A 228 -17.68 -21.13 16.65
C LEU A 228 -18.03 -22.40 15.87
N PRO A 229 -19.20 -23.03 16.12
CA PRO A 229 -19.63 -24.20 15.37
C PRO A 229 -19.56 -23.98 13.85
N GLY A 230 -18.80 -24.82 13.15
CA GLY A 230 -18.57 -24.68 11.71
C GLY A 230 -17.27 -23.96 11.31
N GLN A 231 -16.58 -23.33 12.27
CA GLN A 231 -15.23 -22.76 12.10
C GLN A 231 -14.12 -23.75 12.52
N ASP A 232 -14.45 -24.97 12.93
CA ASP A 232 -13.47 -25.93 13.44
C ASP A 232 -12.47 -26.43 12.38
N LYS A 233 -12.89 -26.44 11.10
CA LYS A 233 -12.00 -26.76 9.97
C LYS A 233 -10.86 -25.75 9.81
N THR A 234 -11.16 -24.48 10.09
CA THR A 234 -10.25 -23.34 10.13
C THR A 234 -9.29 -23.45 11.33
N ALA A 235 -9.72 -24.08 12.43
CA ALA A 235 -8.91 -24.29 13.63
C ALA A 235 -7.89 -25.45 13.53
N GLY A 236 -8.21 -26.48 12.73
CA GLY A 236 -7.31 -27.62 12.50
C GLY A 236 -5.93 -27.23 11.92
N ALA A 237 -5.86 -26.12 11.15
CA ALA A 237 -4.61 -25.59 10.63
C ALA A 237 -3.70 -24.95 11.71
N VAL A 238 -4.27 -24.50 12.83
CA VAL A 238 -3.54 -23.83 13.92
C VAL A 238 -2.97 -24.84 14.92
N ALA A 239 -3.67 -25.96 15.18
CA ALA A 239 -3.25 -26.96 16.16
C ALA A 239 -1.98 -27.76 15.75
N VAL A 240 -1.75 -27.93 14.44
CA VAL A 240 -0.60 -28.72 13.93
C VAL A 240 0.75 -28.02 14.15
N ALA A 241 0.77 -26.69 14.31
CA ALA A 241 2.01 -25.96 14.60
C ALA A 241 2.48 -26.10 16.07
N CYS A 242 1.60 -26.52 16.98
CA CYS A 242 1.84 -26.46 18.43
C CYS A 242 2.20 -27.81 19.06
N GLN A 243 2.03 -28.93 18.34
CA GLN A 243 2.20 -30.29 18.89
C GLN A 243 3.13 -31.19 18.07
N ALA A 244 4.11 -30.64 17.35
CA ALA A 244 5.21 -31.44 16.82
C ALA A 244 6.27 -31.67 17.92
N GLY A 245 5.91 -32.50 18.89
CA GLY A 245 6.75 -32.81 20.05
C GLY A 245 6.23 -34.01 20.84
N ARG A 246 5.91 -35.12 20.18
CA ARG A 246 5.87 -36.49 20.72
C ARG A 246 5.57 -37.52 19.62
N GLU A 247 6.07 -38.73 19.84
CA GLU A 247 6.40 -39.78 18.87
C GLU A 247 5.22 -40.47 18.17
N GLU A 248 5.54 -41.02 16.99
CA GLU A 248 5.02 -42.18 16.23
C GLU A 248 3.51 -42.48 16.24
N CYS A 249 2.90 -42.44 15.04
CA CYS A 249 1.93 -43.45 14.59
C CYS A 249 1.93 -43.56 13.06
N ALA A 250 1.98 -44.81 12.59
CA ALA A 250 2.09 -45.21 11.21
C ALA A 250 0.76 -45.13 10.43
N GLY A 251 0.89 -44.84 9.13
CA GLY A 251 0.06 -45.41 8.07
C GLY A 251 -1.30 -44.77 7.78
N ALA A 252 -1.38 -43.99 6.70
CA ALA A 252 -2.33 -44.20 5.61
C ALA A 252 -2.04 -43.18 4.49
N ALA A 253 -1.53 -43.68 3.37
CA ALA A 253 -1.40 -42.94 2.13
C ALA A 253 -2.79 -42.72 1.53
N GLY A 254 -3.16 -41.45 1.34
CA GLY A 254 -4.31 -41.02 0.55
C GLY A 254 -3.96 -39.69 -0.11
N ALA A 255 -3.44 -39.76 -1.33
CA ALA A 255 -3.18 -38.58 -2.14
C ALA A 255 -4.52 -38.00 -2.62
N THR A 256 -4.92 -36.87 -2.04
CA THR A 256 -5.95 -36.00 -2.62
C THR A 256 -5.27 -34.76 -3.17
N ASP A 257 -5.47 -34.54 -4.46
CA ASP A 257 -5.05 -33.37 -5.23
C ASP A 257 -5.68 -32.12 -4.59
N HIS A 258 -4.89 -31.32 -3.86
CA HIS A 258 -5.38 -30.09 -3.22
C HIS A 258 -5.17 -28.90 -4.17
N SER A 259 -6.27 -28.28 -4.58
CA SER A 259 -6.29 -27.01 -5.31
C SER A 259 -5.73 -25.86 -4.45
N ALA A 260 -5.01 -24.94 -5.10
CA ALA A 260 -4.24 -23.83 -4.52
C ALA A 260 -5.05 -22.73 -3.76
N ASP A 261 -6.33 -22.98 -3.44
CA ASP A 261 -7.28 -21.98 -2.91
C ASP A 261 -7.68 -22.21 -1.43
N GLU A 262 -7.20 -23.27 -0.75
CA GLU A 262 -7.75 -23.69 0.56
C GLU A 262 -7.04 -23.12 1.81
N ASP A 263 -5.98 -22.32 1.70
CA ASP A 263 -5.15 -21.88 2.85
C ASP A 263 -5.44 -20.44 3.39
N ASP A 264 -6.54 -19.78 2.99
CA ASP A 264 -6.99 -18.43 3.48
C ASP A 264 -7.57 -18.45 4.92
N ASP A 265 -7.60 -19.60 5.58
CA ASP A 265 -8.41 -19.79 6.78
C ASP A 265 -7.67 -19.54 8.10
N ALA A 266 -6.35 -19.36 8.14
CA ALA A 266 -5.65 -19.22 9.42
C ALA A 266 -6.05 -17.94 10.20
N VAL A 267 -6.65 -18.13 11.38
CA VAL A 267 -7.01 -17.03 12.31
C VAL A 267 -5.92 -16.87 13.37
N PHE A 268 -5.34 -15.68 13.46
CA PHE A 268 -4.33 -15.36 14.48
C PHE A 268 -4.16 -13.84 14.66
N LEU A 269 -3.52 -13.43 15.75
CA LEU A 269 -3.13 -12.04 15.99
C LEU A 269 -1.80 -11.73 15.33
N VAL A 270 -1.73 -10.64 14.56
CA VAL A 270 -0.53 -10.33 13.78
C VAL A 270 0.66 -10.01 14.69
N HIS A 271 0.44 -9.22 15.74
CA HIS A 271 1.47 -8.82 16.70
C HIS A 271 1.07 -9.30 18.10
N PRO A 272 1.66 -10.39 18.62
CA PRO A 272 1.31 -10.98 19.92
C PRO A 272 1.93 -10.24 21.12
N ASP A 273 2.83 -9.29 20.88
CA ASP A 273 3.60 -8.53 21.86
C ASP A 273 3.05 -7.12 22.13
N ILE A 274 1.85 -6.79 21.62
CA ILE A 274 1.20 -5.52 21.91
C ILE A 274 0.75 -5.53 23.38
N LEU A 275 1.31 -4.62 24.19
CA LEU A 275 0.85 -4.45 25.56
C LEU A 275 -0.58 -3.89 25.56
N LEU A 276 -1.49 -4.56 26.26
CA LEU A 276 -2.89 -4.13 26.44
C LEU A 276 -3.05 -3.36 27.75
N THR A 277 -2.59 -3.92 28.86
CA THR A 277 -2.70 -3.34 30.20
C THR A 277 -1.70 -3.99 31.15
N LYS A 278 -1.64 -3.49 32.38
CA LYS A 278 -0.75 -3.96 33.44
C LYS A 278 -1.59 -4.23 34.69
N LEU A 279 -1.46 -5.42 35.26
CA LEU A 279 -2.19 -5.85 36.44
C LEU A 279 -1.29 -5.80 37.67
N GLY A 280 -1.83 -5.31 38.79
CA GLY A 280 -1.24 -5.49 40.11
C GLY A 280 -1.48 -6.90 40.68
N PRO A 281 -0.87 -7.25 41.82
CA PRO A 281 -1.04 -8.54 42.45
C PRO A 281 -2.52 -8.83 42.77
N GLY A 282 -3.06 -9.93 42.23
CA GLY A 282 -4.45 -10.36 42.50
C GLY A 282 -5.53 -9.64 41.68
N GLN A 283 -5.21 -8.62 40.88
CA GLN A 283 -6.15 -8.04 39.93
C GLN A 283 -6.42 -9.01 38.78
N ARG A 284 -7.66 -9.05 38.28
CA ARG A 284 -8.06 -9.90 37.17
C ARG A 284 -8.72 -9.11 36.05
N ILE A 285 -8.54 -9.61 34.82
CA ILE A 285 -9.31 -9.22 33.66
C ILE A 285 -9.87 -10.47 33.01
N LYS A 286 -11.17 -10.46 32.76
CA LYS A 286 -11.87 -11.46 31.97
C LYS A 286 -12.79 -10.78 30.97
N LEU A 287 -12.57 -11.03 29.69
CA LEU A 287 -13.37 -10.45 28.62
C LEU A 287 -13.49 -11.35 27.39
N LYS A 288 -14.52 -11.07 26.59
CA LYS A 288 -14.74 -11.66 25.27
C LYS A 288 -14.78 -10.56 24.23
N ALA A 289 -14.16 -10.78 23.08
CA ALA A 289 -14.11 -9.81 21.99
C ALA A 289 -14.56 -10.44 20.67
N ILE A 290 -15.33 -9.69 19.89
CA ILE A 290 -15.86 -10.08 18.59
C ILE A 290 -15.11 -9.32 17.51
N ALA A 291 -14.43 -10.06 16.64
CA ALA A 291 -13.81 -9.53 15.42
C ALA A 291 -14.78 -9.63 14.24
N VAL A 292 -14.89 -8.54 13.48
CA VAL A 292 -15.84 -8.40 12.36
C VAL A 292 -15.17 -7.81 11.14
N LYS A 293 -15.70 -8.14 9.96
CA LYS A 293 -15.25 -7.59 8.68
C LYS A 293 -15.72 -6.16 8.51
N GLY A 294 -14.80 -5.26 8.19
CA GLY A 294 -15.09 -3.85 7.93
C GLY A 294 -14.07 -3.24 6.97
N PHE A 295 -14.20 -1.93 6.72
CA PHE A 295 -13.33 -1.19 5.80
C PHE A 295 -12.88 0.13 6.41
N GLY A 296 -11.68 0.59 6.02
CA GLY A 296 -11.00 1.75 6.62
C GLY A 296 -11.78 3.07 6.54
N ALA A 297 -12.73 3.22 5.61
CA ALA A 297 -13.58 4.40 5.52
C ALA A 297 -14.54 4.54 6.72
N VAL A 298 -14.93 3.45 7.38
CA VAL A 298 -15.76 3.48 8.60
C VAL A 298 -14.91 3.86 9.81
N HIS A 299 -13.77 3.20 9.97
CA HIS A 299 -12.83 3.46 11.06
C HIS A 299 -11.42 3.01 10.68
N ALA A 300 -10.41 3.75 11.14
CA ALA A 300 -9.00 3.49 10.83
C ALA A 300 -8.50 2.10 11.28
N LYS A 301 -9.16 1.48 12.27
CA LYS A 301 -8.85 0.11 12.73
C LYS A 301 -8.97 -0.96 11.64
N TRP A 302 -9.77 -0.70 10.61
CA TRP A 302 -9.91 -1.58 9.45
C TRP A 302 -8.99 -1.22 8.27
N SER A 303 -8.09 -0.23 8.43
CA SER A 303 -7.08 0.06 7.41
C SER A 303 -6.07 -1.08 7.34
N PRO A 304 -5.90 -1.77 6.20
CA PRO A 304 -4.89 -2.83 6.05
C PRO A 304 -3.46 -2.29 5.97
N VAL A 305 -3.32 -1.00 5.68
CA VAL A 305 -2.05 -0.31 5.50
C VAL A 305 -1.74 0.57 6.69
N SER A 306 -0.48 0.54 7.12
CA SER A 306 0.06 1.50 8.08
C SER A 306 0.42 2.81 7.37
N ALA A 307 0.98 2.71 6.16
CA ALA A 307 1.29 3.86 5.33
C ALA A 307 1.08 3.51 3.85
N CYS A 308 0.34 4.35 3.14
CA CYS A 308 0.21 4.26 1.69
C CYS A 308 0.35 5.67 1.10
N TYR A 309 1.44 5.88 0.35
CA TYR A 309 1.75 7.15 -0.27
C TYR A 309 2.46 6.94 -1.61
N TYR A 310 2.54 8.01 -2.37
CA TYR A 310 3.29 8.02 -3.62
C TYR A 310 4.08 9.31 -3.74
N GLU A 311 5.20 9.22 -4.42
CA GLU A 311 6.10 10.32 -4.71
C GLU A 311 6.20 10.48 -6.22
N MET A 312 6.05 11.70 -6.72
CA MET A 312 6.30 12.00 -8.12
C MET A 312 7.80 12.08 -8.34
N LYS A 313 8.29 11.49 -9.43
CA LYS A 313 9.71 11.52 -9.76
C LYS A 313 10.17 12.97 -9.96
N THR A 314 11.23 13.36 -9.28
CA THR A 314 11.79 14.71 -9.41
C THR A 314 12.65 14.77 -10.66
N SER A 315 12.38 15.75 -11.53
CA SER A 315 13.28 16.15 -12.61
C SER A 315 14.08 17.37 -12.16
N VAL A 316 15.40 17.26 -12.21
CA VAL A 316 16.32 18.37 -11.91
C VAL A 316 17.09 18.66 -13.19
N GLU A 317 16.99 19.90 -13.67
CA GLU A 317 17.65 20.37 -14.87
C GLU A 317 18.52 21.58 -14.53
N LEU A 318 19.74 21.60 -15.07
CA LEU A 318 20.60 22.77 -15.03
C LEU A 318 20.31 23.61 -16.26
N CYS A 319 19.79 24.82 -16.07
CA CYS A 319 19.49 25.74 -17.19
C CYS A 319 20.76 26.36 -17.77
N GLU A 320 21.84 26.40 -16.98
CA GLU A 320 23.12 27.01 -17.35
C GLU A 320 24.28 26.06 -16.99
N ARG A 321 25.35 26.09 -17.78
CA ARG A 321 26.56 25.34 -17.47
C ARG A 321 27.34 26.05 -16.36
N LEU A 322 27.25 25.53 -15.15
CA LEU A 322 27.94 26.09 -13.97
C LEU A 322 29.35 25.51 -13.86
N THR A 323 30.37 26.36 -13.73
CA THR A 323 31.78 25.99 -13.59
C THR A 323 32.44 26.73 -12.42
N GLY A 324 33.59 26.23 -11.95
CA GLY A 324 34.39 26.88 -10.90
C GLY A 324 33.70 26.96 -9.54
N SER A 325 33.85 28.10 -8.84
CA SER A 325 33.30 28.32 -7.50
C SER A 325 31.77 28.19 -7.43
N ALA A 326 31.08 28.55 -8.52
CA ALA A 326 29.64 28.48 -8.63
C ALA A 326 29.11 27.03 -8.71
N ALA A 327 29.92 26.10 -9.24
CA ALA A 327 29.64 24.67 -9.25
C ALA A 327 29.92 24.04 -7.88
N GLU A 328 31.03 24.39 -7.23
CA GLU A 328 31.36 23.89 -5.89
C GLU A 328 30.32 24.32 -4.84
N ALA A 329 29.84 25.57 -4.93
CA ALA A 329 28.76 26.06 -4.06
C ALA A 329 27.44 25.29 -4.24
N LEU A 330 27.07 24.95 -5.49
CA LEU A 330 25.87 24.17 -5.78
C LEU A 330 25.98 22.71 -5.30
N ILE A 331 27.14 22.08 -5.47
CA ILE A 331 27.36 20.72 -4.98
C ILE A 331 27.35 20.71 -3.44
N LYS A 332 27.96 21.71 -2.80
CA LYS A 332 27.96 21.86 -1.34
C LYS A 332 26.56 22.14 -0.77
N SER A 333 25.70 22.85 -1.51
CA SER A 333 24.35 23.16 -1.05
C SER A 333 23.41 21.94 -1.03
N CYS A 334 23.73 20.89 -1.80
CA CYS A 334 22.95 19.65 -1.83
C CYS A 334 23.74 18.45 -1.24
N PRO A 335 23.68 18.24 0.09
CA PRO A 335 24.37 17.11 0.73
C PRO A 335 23.81 15.74 0.32
N ALA A 336 22.62 15.69 -0.29
CA ALA A 336 21.99 14.47 -0.80
C ALA A 336 22.70 13.87 -2.04
N GLY A 337 23.70 14.56 -2.60
CA GLY A 337 24.48 14.07 -3.73
C GLY A 337 23.72 14.08 -5.06
N VAL A 338 22.77 15.01 -5.22
CA VAL A 338 22.00 15.19 -6.46
C VAL A 338 22.90 15.75 -7.58
N PHE A 339 23.80 16.67 -7.22
CA PHE A 339 24.76 17.30 -8.11
C PHE A 339 26.15 16.69 -7.92
N GLY A 340 26.89 16.55 -9.01
CA GLY A 340 28.29 16.13 -9.01
C GLY A 340 29.09 16.87 -10.07
N TYR A 341 30.38 16.58 -10.13
CA TYR A 341 31.26 17.10 -11.19
C TYR A 341 31.17 16.23 -12.43
N GLU A 342 31.15 16.85 -13.61
CA GLU A 342 31.26 16.17 -14.90
C GLU A 342 32.57 15.34 -14.92
N GLY A 343 32.44 14.02 -15.14
CA GLY A 343 33.57 13.09 -15.14
C GLY A 343 34.25 12.86 -13.77
N GLY A 344 33.67 13.34 -12.66
CA GLY A 344 34.21 13.14 -11.31
C GLY A 344 35.47 13.97 -10.99
N GLN A 345 35.90 14.86 -11.89
CA GLN A 345 37.06 15.71 -11.70
C GLN A 345 36.68 16.98 -10.93
N ARG A 346 37.35 17.22 -9.80
CA ARG A 346 37.12 18.40 -8.96
C ARG A 346 37.49 19.67 -9.76
N GLY A 347 36.53 20.57 -9.93
CA GLY A 347 36.68 21.80 -10.73
C GLY A 347 36.04 21.74 -12.12
N ALA A 348 35.53 20.58 -12.55
CA ALA A 348 34.74 20.47 -13.78
C ALA A 348 33.35 21.13 -13.65
N ALA A 349 32.56 21.12 -14.73
CA ALA A 349 31.21 21.66 -14.69
C ALA A 349 30.29 20.82 -13.77
N ALA A 350 29.29 21.47 -13.16
CA ALA A 350 28.27 20.75 -12.40
C ALA A 350 27.36 19.95 -13.35
N THR A 351 27.04 18.72 -12.97
CA THR A 351 26.08 17.84 -13.65
C THR A 351 25.10 17.24 -12.63
N VAL A 352 23.92 16.85 -13.11
CA VAL A 352 22.91 16.15 -12.29
C VAL A 352 23.23 14.66 -12.35
N VAL A 353 23.60 14.08 -11.21
CA VAL A 353 24.00 12.66 -11.12
C VAL A 353 22.84 11.79 -10.66
N ALA A 354 22.14 12.21 -9.60
CA ALA A 354 21.13 11.42 -8.91
C ALA A 354 19.89 12.27 -8.57
N PRO A 355 19.02 12.57 -9.56
CA PRO A 355 17.82 13.38 -9.33
C PRO A 355 16.83 12.73 -8.34
N GLU A 356 16.83 11.40 -8.24
CA GLU A 356 15.97 10.62 -7.35
C GLU A 356 16.26 10.82 -5.86
N LYS A 357 17.47 11.25 -5.50
CA LYS A 357 17.85 11.54 -4.10
C LYS A 357 17.40 12.92 -3.62
N CYS A 358 16.85 13.74 -4.52
CA CYS A 358 16.43 15.09 -4.20
C CYS A 358 15.21 15.08 -3.26
N THR A 359 15.40 15.54 -2.02
CA THR A 359 14.34 15.70 -1.01
C THR A 359 13.51 16.99 -1.18
N LEU A 360 13.77 17.77 -2.24
CA LEU A 360 13.12 19.05 -2.51
C LEU A 360 13.25 20.08 -1.38
N CYS A 361 14.41 20.12 -0.71
CA CYS A 361 14.72 21.15 0.29
C CYS A 361 14.81 22.57 -0.30
N ARG A 362 14.91 22.69 -1.64
CA ARG A 362 15.00 23.95 -2.41
C ARG A 362 16.20 24.84 -2.11
N GLU A 363 17.19 24.37 -1.35
CA GLU A 363 18.41 25.16 -1.07
C GLU A 363 19.20 25.48 -2.35
N CYS A 364 19.17 24.59 -3.36
CA CYS A 364 19.77 24.84 -4.67
C CYS A 364 19.14 25.99 -5.46
N LEU A 365 17.91 26.42 -5.11
CA LEU A 365 17.25 27.58 -5.69
C LEU A 365 17.60 28.87 -4.95
N ARG A 366 18.16 28.78 -3.75
CA ARG A 366 18.53 29.94 -2.96
C ARG A 366 19.77 30.57 -3.60
N SER A 367 19.60 31.72 -4.24
CA SER A 367 20.73 32.51 -4.71
C SER A 367 21.40 33.18 -3.50
N GLU A 368 22.72 33.04 -3.38
CA GLU A 368 23.51 33.85 -2.44
C GLU A 368 23.77 35.27 -2.97
N ASP A 369 23.13 35.67 -4.07
CA ASP A 369 23.26 37.00 -4.65
C ASP A 369 22.48 38.02 -3.81
N LYS A 370 23.18 38.53 -2.80
CA LYS A 370 22.88 39.76 -2.06
C LYS A 370 22.62 40.90 -3.05
N GLY A 371 21.38 41.40 -3.12
CA GLY A 371 21.05 42.63 -3.81
C GLY A 371 19.68 42.59 -4.48
N ALA A 372 18.69 43.22 -3.86
CA ALA A 372 17.29 43.25 -4.25
C ALA A 372 16.97 43.93 -5.61
N GLU A 373 17.96 44.26 -6.45
CA GLU A 373 17.78 45.07 -7.67
C GLU A 373 18.28 44.43 -8.97
N ALA A 374 18.93 43.26 -8.95
CA ALA A 374 19.34 42.54 -10.16
C ALA A 374 18.42 41.37 -10.56
N ALA A 375 17.34 41.15 -9.81
CA ALA A 375 16.50 39.94 -9.88
C ALA A 375 15.46 39.91 -11.02
N ALA A 376 15.37 40.96 -11.84
CA ALA A 376 14.32 41.05 -12.86
C ALA A 376 14.61 40.26 -14.16
N ASN A 377 15.84 39.79 -14.39
CA ASN A 377 16.19 39.22 -15.71
C ASN A 377 17.22 38.08 -15.72
N LYS A 378 17.60 37.50 -14.57
CA LYS A 378 18.48 36.33 -14.54
C LYS A 378 17.62 35.10 -14.26
N GLY A 379 17.49 34.22 -15.26
CA GLY A 379 16.71 32.99 -15.13
C GLY A 379 17.20 32.08 -14.01
N ASP A 380 16.33 31.21 -13.52
CA ASP A 380 16.70 30.22 -12.50
C ASP A 380 17.85 29.34 -13.00
N ARG A 381 18.97 29.32 -12.26
CA ARG A 381 20.17 28.49 -12.57
C ARG A 381 19.86 26.99 -12.56
N VAL A 382 18.92 26.59 -11.72
CA VAL A 382 18.47 25.22 -11.52
C VAL A 382 16.96 25.20 -11.62
N ARG A 383 16.42 24.31 -12.46
CA ARG A 383 14.99 24.06 -12.56
C ARG A 383 14.68 22.72 -11.91
N VAL A 384 13.86 22.76 -10.88
CA VAL A 384 13.39 21.56 -10.17
C VAL A 384 11.91 21.40 -10.43
N GLN A 385 11.53 20.32 -11.11
CA GLN A 385 10.15 19.99 -11.44
C GLN A 385 9.81 18.58 -10.94
N LYS A 386 8.51 18.31 -10.84
CA LYS A 386 8.00 16.96 -10.59
C LYS A 386 7.36 16.47 -11.86
N ASP A 387 7.75 15.28 -12.29
CA ASP A 387 7.06 14.59 -13.37
C ASP A 387 5.72 14.07 -12.86
N LYS A 388 4.63 14.60 -13.41
CA LYS A 388 3.26 14.23 -13.03
C LYS A 388 2.85 12.87 -13.60
N THR A 389 3.59 12.33 -14.56
CA THR A 389 3.29 11.08 -15.27
C THR A 389 3.99 9.86 -14.67
N HIS A 390 5.06 10.09 -13.91
CA HIS A 390 5.88 9.05 -13.28
C HIS A 390 5.81 9.15 -11.75
N VAL A 391 5.22 8.14 -11.12
CA VAL A 391 5.02 8.08 -9.67
C VAL A 391 5.62 6.80 -9.09
N LEU A 392 6.33 6.94 -7.97
CA LEU A 392 6.82 5.86 -7.13
C LEU A 392 5.82 5.63 -6.00
N PHE A 393 5.19 4.47 -5.96
CA PHE A 393 4.24 4.09 -4.91
C PHE A 393 4.93 3.34 -3.79
N HIS A 394 4.46 3.57 -2.57
CA HIS A 394 4.86 2.86 -1.36
C HIS A 394 3.61 2.36 -0.62
N ILE A 395 3.58 1.06 -0.34
CA ILE A 395 2.51 0.38 0.40
C ILE A 395 3.17 -0.35 1.57
N GLU A 396 2.80 0.03 2.79
CA GLU A 396 3.26 -0.61 4.01
C GLU A 396 2.08 -1.30 4.69
N SER A 397 2.09 -2.63 4.72
CA SER A 397 1.04 -3.44 5.34
C SER A 397 1.22 -3.52 6.85
N VAL A 398 0.11 -3.53 7.58
CA VAL A 398 0.09 -3.79 9.04
C VAL A 398 0.44 -5.26 9.36
N GLY A 399 0.21 -6.16 8.40
CA GLY A 399 0.57 -7.58 8.47
C GLY A 399 -0.61 -8.56 8.39
N GLN A 400 -1.84 -8.06 8.34
CA GLN A 400 -3.06 -8.85 8.13
C GLN A 400 -3.12 -9.44 6.71
N LEU A 401 -2.67 -8.67 5.72
CA LEU A 401 -2.62 -9.04 4.30
C LEU A 401 -1.25 -8.70 3.73
N HIS A 402 -0.75 -9.50 2.78
CA HIS A 402 0.48 -9.15 2.08
C HIS A 402 0.30 -7.88 1.21
N PRO A 403 1.28 -6.96 1.11
CA PRO A 403 1.13 -5.72 0.34
C PRO A 403 0.68 -5.91 -1.12
N ALA A 404 1.16 -6.95 -1.79
CA ALA A 404 0.75 -7.27 -3.16
C ALA A 404 -0.75 -7.65 -3.24
N GLN A 405 -1.29 -8.28 -2.19
CA GLN A 405 -2.70 -8.62 -2.13
C GLN A 405 -3.56 -7.40 -1.85
N ILE A 406 -3.11 -6.50 -0.97
CA ILE A 406 -3.78 -5.21 -0.75
C ILE A 406 -3.92 -4.49 -2.10
N LEU A 407 -2.84 -4.43 -2.88
CA LEU A 407 -2.86 -3.85 -4.22
C LEU A 407 -3.85 -4.56 -5.16
N ARG A 408 -3.80 -5.90 -5.22
CA ARG A 408 -4.68 -6.71 -6.07
C ARG A 408 -6.15 -6.55 -5.70
N PHE A 409 -6.48 -6.58 -4.41
CA PHE A 409 -7.85 -6.39 -3.93
C PHE A 409 -8.35 -4.98 -4.18
N GLY A 410 -7.52 -3.96 -3.95
CA GLY A 410 -7.87 -2.58 -4.28
C GLY A 410 -8.21 -2.41 -5.76
N LEU A 411 -7.38 -2.97 -6.65
CA LEU A 411 -7.65 -2.93 -8.10
C LEU A 411 -8.91 -3.71 -8.49
N ARG A 412 -9.16 -4.87 -7.87
CA ARG A 412 -10.34 -5.69 -8.13
C ARG A 412 -11.62 -4.95 -7.72
N LEU A 413 -11.62 -4.38 -6.52
CA LEU A 413 -12.74 -3.60 -5.98
C LEU A 413 -13.01 -2.34 -6.81
N PHE A 414 -11.95 -1.67 -7.25
CA PHE A 414 -12.07 -0.54 -8.16
C PHE A 414 -12.75 -0.93 -9.48
N ALA A 415 -12.32 -2.04 -10.09
CA ALA A 415 -12.92 -2.54 -11.33
C ALA A 415 -14.39 -2.95 -11.14
N GLU A 416 -14.73 -3.62 -10.03
CA GLU A 416 -16.11 -4.01 -9.70
C GLU A 416 -17.03 -2.80 -9.55
N ARG A 417 -16.58 -1.73 -8.89
CA ARG A 417 -17.37 -0.49 -8.76
C ARG A 417 -17.60 0.20 -10.09
N CYS A 418 -16.58 0.25 -10.95
CA CYS A 418 -16.75 0.80 -12.29
C CYS A 418 -17.76 -0.02 -13.13
N ARG A 419 -17.75 -1.36 -13.01
CA ARG A 419 -18.73 -2.22 -13.67
C ARG A 419 -20.14 -1.98 -13.13
N ALA A 420 -20.32 -1.96 -11.81
CA ALA A 420 -21.60 -1.71 -11.19
C ALA A 420 -22.19 -0.34 -11.57
N LEU A 421 -21.35 0.70 -11.64
CA LEU A 421 -21.76 2.01 -12.12
C LEU A 421 -22.16 1.98 -13.60
N ALA A 422 -21.39 1.30 -14.45
CA ALA A 422 -21.69 1.19 -15.86
C ALA A 422 -23.04 0.47 -16.10
N GLU A 423 -23.30 -0.61 -15.38
CA GLU A 423 -24.58 -1.34 -15.42
C GLU A 423 -25.75 -0.44 -14.97
N MET A 424 -25.58 0.30 -13.88
CA MET A 424 -26.61 1.22 -13.37
C MET A 424 -26.94 2.33 -14.38
N VAL A 425 -25.91 2.91 -15.01
CA VAL A 425 -26.08 3.94 -16.04
C VAL A 425 -26.79 3.36 -17.27
N GLN A 426 -26.44 2.14 -17.70
CA GLN A 426 -27.08 1.47 -18.83
C GLN A 426 -28.53 1.10 -18.55
N SER A 427 -28.87 0.74 -17.31
CA SER A 427 -30.25 0.43 -16.92
C SER A 427 -31.12 1.67 -16.71
N THR A 428 -30.52 2.86 -16.62
CA THR A 428 -31.28 4.09 -16.39
C THR A 428 -31.87 4.58 -17.71
N GLU A 429 -33.20 4.71 -17.77
CA GLU A 429 -33.87 5.32 -18.93
C GLU A 429 -33.44 6.79 -19.07
N VAL A 430 -32.96 7.14 -20.26
CA VAL A 430 -32.51 8.51 -20.56
C VAL A 430 -33.75 9.36 -20.88
N HIS A 431 -34.22 10.13 -19.91
CA HIS A 431 -35.20 11.20 -20.17
C HIS A 431 -34.50 12.38 -20.84
N VAL A 432 -34.59 12.47 -22.17
CA VAL A 432 -34.19 13.67 -22.91
C VAL A 432 -35.27 14.72 -22.69
N VAL A 433 -35.00 15.67 -21.79
CA VAL A 433 -35.87 16.84 -21.61
C VAL A 433 -35.40 17.91 -22.58
N ASP A 434 -36.19 18.17 -23.63
CA ASP A 434 -35.93 19.28 -24.55
C ASP A 434 -35.98 20.61 -23.79
N ALA A 435 -34.89 21.37 -23.83
CA ALA A 435 -34.78 22.68 -23.17
C ALA A 435 -35.77 23.73 -23.72
N SER A 436 -36.45 23.43 -24.84
CA SER A 436 -37.53 24.24 -25.42
C SER A 436 -38.92 23.89 -24.91
N ALA A 437 -39.10 22.84 -24.10
CA ALA A 437 -40.39 22.51 -23.49
C ALA A 437 -40.66 23.40 -22.26
N LYS A 438 -40.74 24.73 -22.48
CA LYS A 438 -41.47 25.61 -21.58
C LYS A 438 -42.97 25.36 -21.82
N SER A 439 -43.64 24.98 -20.74
CA SER A 439 -45.09 25.07 -20.52
C SER A 439 -45.99 24.42 -21.58
N LEU A 440 -46.47 23.22 -21.29
CA LEU A 440 -47.85 22.82 -21.56
C LEU A 440 -48.24 21.72 -20.56
N GLU A 441 -49.06 22.12 -19.58
CA GLU A 441 -50.07 21.33 -18.84
C GLU A 441 -49.53 20.21 -17.91
N LEU A 442 -49.84 20.12 -16.62
CA LEU A 442 -50.86 20.69 -15.73
C LEU A 442 -50.35 20.63 -14.28
#